data_AF-A0A2I0DTC6-F1
#
_entry.id   AF-A0A2I0DTC6-F1
#
_cell.length_a   1.000
_cell.length_b   1.000
_cell.length_c   1.000
_cell.angle_alpha   90.00
_cell.angle_beta   90.00
_cell.angle_gamma   90.00
#
_symmetry.space_group_name_H-M   'P 1'
#
loop_
_entity.id
_entity.type
_entity.pdbx_description
1 polymer ?
#
loop_
_entity_poly.entity_id
_entity_poly.type
_entity_poly.pdbx_seq_one_letter_code
_entity_poly.pdbx_strand_id
1 'polypeptide(L)'
;MNNSTIQSHATGLYNEYAKDLVIGNHFVSDKRLQEFVADLAREGLLLESFKWDEWYNNSYMVERPEYIADATLYECQLLVTAMSRLDRFSPGVLSNMRRQGVLNAIAERFKALSFEPVM
;
A
#
# COMPACT_ATOMS: atom_id res chain seq x y z
N MET A 1 -14.04 -4.22 -12.40
CA MET A 1 -13.07 -3.43 -13.20
C MET A 1 -12.32 -4.38 -14.13
N ASN A 2 -11.97 -3.96 -15.34
CA ASN A 2 -11.15 -4.79 -16.24
C ASN A 2 -9.68 -4.78 -15.76
N ASN A 3 -8.90 -5.82 -16.09
CA ASN A 3 -7.52 -5.97 -15.61
C ASN A 3 -6.56 -4.92 -16.21
N SER A 4 -6.84 -4.43 -17.42
CA SER A 4 -6.02 -3.43 -18.12
C SER A 4 -6.11 -2.02 -17.49
N THR A 5 -7.25 -1.69 -16.91
CA THR A 5 -7.48 -0.45 -16.16
C THR A 5 -6.73 -0.51 -14.83
N ILE A 6 -6.86 -1.60 -14.06
CA ILE A 6 -6.10 -1.80 -12.80
C ILE A 6 -4.59 -1.73 -13.05
N GLN A 7 -4.13 -2.31 -14.16
CA GLN A 7 -2.73 -2.27 -14.62
C GLN A 7 -2.18 -0.86 -14.81
N SER A 8 -2.91 -0.04 -15.54
CA SER A 8 -2.53 1.35 -15.81
C SER A 8 -2.47 2.17 -14.52
N HIS A 9 -3.42 1.94 -13.62
CA HIS A 9 -3.56 2.70 -12.38
C HIS A 9 -2.45 2.38 -11.37
N ALA A 10 -2.18 1.10 -11.10
CA ALA A 10 -1.11 0.70 -10.17
C ALA A 10 0.27 1.13 -10.66
N THR A 11 0.53 1.02 -11.97
CA THR A 11 1.79 1.49 -12.57
C THR A 11 1.94 3.01 -12.48
N GLY A 12 0.84 3.75 -12.71
CA GLY A 12 0.80 5.21 -12.57
C GLY A 12 1.12 5.66 -11.15
N LEU A 13 0.47 5.05 -10.15
CA LEU A 13 0.71 5.34 -8.73
C LEU A 13 2.14 5.05 -8.32
N TYR A 14 2.69 3.90 -8.74
CA TYR A 14 4.08 3.57 -8.46
C TYR A 14 5.01 4.65 -9.03
N ASN A 15 4.85 5.04 -10.29
CA ASN A 15 5.72 6.03 -10.91
C ASN A 15 5.64 7.41 -10.23
N GLU A 16 4.45 7.79 -9.76
CA GLU A 16 4.23 9.07 -9.08
C GLU A 16 4.88 9.11 -7.68
N TYR A 17 4.78 8.02 -6.93
CA TYR A 17 5.16 8.00 -5.51
C TYR A 17 6.45 7.23 -5.21
N ALA A 18 7.05 6.51 -6.17
CA ALA A 18 8.22 5.65 -5.92
C ALA A 18 9.34 6.37 -5.18
N LYS A 19 9.69 7.59 -5.60
CA LYS A 19 10.74 8.41 -4.95
C LYS A 19 10.39 8.80 -3.53
N ASP A 20 9.12 9.10 -3.26
CA ASP A 20 8.64 9.42 -1.92
C ASP A 20 8.70 8.17 -1.03
N LEU A 21 8.38 6.99 -1.56
CA LEU A 21 8.29 5.76 -0.79
C LEU A 21 9.62 5.04 -0.55
N VAL A 22 10.71 5.43 -1.23
CA VAL A 22 12.06 4.85 -1.04
C VAL A 22 12.39 4.69 0.46
N ILE A 23 12.98 3.56 0.81
CA ILE A 23 13.40 3.28 2.19
C ILE A 23 14.49 4.26 2.60
N GLY A 24 14.40 4.82 3.80
CA GLY A 24 15.43 5.69 4.36
C GLY A 24 14.86 6.88 5.10
N ASN A 25 15.75 7.79 5.52
CA ASN A 25 15.42 8.90 6.42
C ASN A 25 15.18 10.24 5.70
N HIS A 26 14.73 10.23 4.44
CA HIS A 26 14.31 11.48 3.79
C HIS A 26 12.94 11.94 4.30
N PHE A 27 12.75 13.24 4.24
CA PHE A 27 11.50 13.87 4.63
C PHE A 27 10.43 13.65 3.55
N VAL A 28 9.30 13.12 3.97
CA VAL A 28 8.05 13.09 3.21
C VAL A 28 6.97 13.57 4.15
N SER A 29 6.23 14.59 3.74
CA SER A 29 5.18 15.16 4.58
C SER A 29 4.03 14.17 4.77
N ASP A 30 3.36 14.21 5.93
CA ASP A 30 2.17 13.40 6.17
C ASP A 30 1.08 13.71 5.14
N LYS A 31 0.95 14.98 4.72
CA LYS A 31 0.06 15.36 3.62
C LYS A 31 0.34 14.57 2.35
N ARG A 32 1.60 14.42 1.96
CA ARG A 32 1.99 13.66 0.75
C ARG A 32 1.66 12.17 0.88
N LEU A 33 1.79 11.60 2.07
CA LEU A 33 1.39 10.22 2.34
C LEU A 33 -0.13 10.03 2.34
N GLN A 34 -0.88 11.04 2.79
CA GLN A 34 -2.34 11.05 2.70
C GLN A 34 -2.83 11.21 1.26
N GLU A 35 -2.14 11.98 0.42
CA GLU A 35 -2.39 12.06 -1.03
C GLU A 35 -2.21 10.68 -1.68
N PHE A 36 -1.11 9.98 -1.37
CA PHE A 36 -0.89 8.60 -1.84
C PHE A 36 -2.05 7.66 -1.48
N VAL A 37 -2.51 7.70 -0.23
CA VAL A 37 -3.65 6.87 0.23
C VAL A 37 -4.95 7.28 -0.47
N ALA A 38 -5.19 8.57 -0.68
CA ALA A 38 -6.38 9.06 -1.37
C ALA A 38 -6.41 8.60 -2.84
N ASP A 39 -5.26 8.61 -3.50
CA ASP A 39 -5.14 8.10 -4.87
C ASP A 39 -5.34 6.58 -4.91
N LEU A 40 -4.77 5.80 -3.97
CA LEU A 40 -5.09 4.38 -3.82
C LEU A 40 -6.60 4.13 -3.69
N ALA A 41 -7.30 4.96 -2.93
CA ALA A 41 -8.75 4.86 -2.78
C ALA A 41 -9.48 5.13 -4.10
N ARG A 42 -9.06 6.16 -4.83
CA ARG A 42 -9.62 6.52 -6.15
C ARG A 42 -9.44 5.39 -7.16
N GLU A 43 -8.31 4.69 -7.11
CA GLU A 43 -8.00 3.56 -7.98
C GLU A 43 -8.60 2.22 -7.51
N GLY A 44 -9.39 2.20 -6.43
CA GLY A 44 -10.02 0.98 -5.92
C GLY A 44 -9.05 0.01 -5.24
N LEU A 45 -7.91 0.50 -4.77
CA LEU A 45 -6.87 -0.28 -4.08
C LEU A 45 -7.01 -0.23 -2.54
N LEU A 46 -8.06 0.41 -2.03
CA LEU A 46 -8.47 0.29 -0.63
C LEU A 46 -9.76 -0.51 -0.51
N LEU A 47 -9.90 -1.24 0.60
CA LEU A 47 -11.11 -2.02 0.87
C LEU A 47 -12.21 -1.12 1.44
N GLU A 48 -13.40 -1.18 0.83
CA GLU A 48 -14.62 -0.56 1.37
C GLU A 48 -15.04 -1.26 2.67
N SER A 49 -15.14 -2.59 2.61
CA SER A 49 -15.43 -3.45 3.76
C SER A 49 -14.14 -4.04 4.33
N PHE A 50 -14.03 -4.10 5.65
CA PHE A 50 -12.78 -4.47 6.32
C PHE A 50 -13.08 -5.26 7.57
N LYS A 51 -12.38 -6.39 7.78
CA LYS A 51 -12.48 -7.19 9.00
C LYS A 51 -11.16 -7.17 9.74
N TRP A 52 -11.20 -6.76 11.01
CA TRP A 52 -10.02 -6.66 11.87
C TRP A 52 -9.33 -8.02 12.10
N ASP A 53 -10.09 -9.11 12.15
CA ASP A 53 -9.55 -10.46 12.35
C ASP A 53 -8.65 -10.90 11.18
N GLU A 54 -9.04 -10.55 9.96
CA GLU A 54 -8.24 -10.86 8.77
C GLU A 54 -6.95 -10.03 8.77
N TRP A 55 -7.01 -8.77 9.20
CA TRP A 55 -5.82 -7.94 9.35
C TRP A 55 -4.88 -8.48 10.42
N TYR A 56 -5.41 -8.93 11.56
CA TYR A 56 -4.59 -9.48 12.63
C TYR A 56 -3.70 -10.64 12.14
N ASN A 57 -4.28 -11.53 11.33
CA ASN A 57 -3.56 -12.67 10.72
C ASN A 57 -2.45 -12.25 9.73
N ASN A 58 -2.49 -11.02 9.22
CA ASN A 58 -1.55 -10.50 8.22
C ASN A 58 -0.63 -9.40 8.76
N SER A 59 -0.88 -8.91 9.98
CA SER A 59 -0.21 -7.76 10.57
C SER A 59 1.32 -7.93 10.69
N TYR A 60 1.80 -9.18 10.78
CA TYR A 60 3.22 -9.51 10.79
C TYR A 60 3.99 -8.98 9.57
N MET A 61 3.33 -8.78 8.42
CA MET A 61 3.95 -8.24 7.22
C MET A 61 4.36 -6.76 7.38
N VAL A 62 3.75 -6.02 8.31
CA VAL A 62 4.16 -4.64 8.63
C VAL A 62 5.51 -4.63 9.33
N GLU A 63 5.78 -5.62 10.19
CA GLU A 63 7.06 -5.77 10.88
C GLU A 63 8.13 -6.39 9.98
N ARG A 64 7.70 -7.18 8.98
CA ARG A 64 8.54 -7.96 8.07
C ARG A 64 8.14 -7.69 6.63
N PRO A 65 8.44 -6.49 6.10
CA PRO A 65 8.02 -6.06 4.77
C PRO A 65 8.56 -6.93 3.64
N GLU A 66 9.59 -7.75 3.90
CA GLU A 66 10.08 -8.74 2.95
C GLU A 66 9.01 -9.74 2.50
N TYR A 67 8.02 -10.05 3.34
CA TYR A 67 6.94 -10.99 3.00
C TYR A 67 5.88 -10.40 2.06
N ILE A 68 5.86 -9.07 1.88
CA ILE A 68 4.90 -8.41 0.99
C ILE A 68 5.19 -8.74 -0.48
N ALA A 69 6.42 -9.15 -0.81
CA ALA A 69 6.78 -9.57 -2.17
C ALA A 69 5.93 -10.74 -2.69
N ASP A 70 5.46 -11.61 -1.79
CA ASP A 70 4.64 -12.79 -2.12
C ASP A 70 3.15 -12.58 -1.78
N ALA A 71 2.78 -11.46 -1.15
CA ALA A 71 1.42 -11.18 -0.72
C ALA A 71 0.46 -11.09 -1.92
N THR A 72 -0.77 -11.54 -1.72
CA THR A 72 -1.88 -11.38 -2.66
C THR A 72 -2.31 -9.91 -2.75
N LEU A 73 -3.05 -9.57 -3.81
CA LEU A 73 -3.66 -8.24 -3.94
C LEU A 73 -4.48 -7.90 -2.69
N TYR A 74 -5.28 -8.85 -2.22
CA TYR A 74 -6.14 -8.66 -1.06
C TYR A 74 -5.35 -8.37 0.22
N GLU A 75 -4.26 -9.11 0.48
CA GLU A 75 -3.41 -8.88 1.64
C GLU A 75 -2.75 -7.49 1.58
N CYS A 76 -2.25 -7.06 0.42
CA CYS A 76 -1.74 -5.71 0.25
C CYS A 76 -2.81 -4.65 0.52
N GLN A 77 -4.02 -4.81 -0.04
CA GLN A 77 -5.16 -3.92 0.19
C GLN A 77 -5.54 -3.87 1.68
N LEU A 78 -5.53 -5.01 2.35
CA LEU A 78 -5.85 -5.14 3.77
C LEU A 78 -4.84 -4.38 4.64
N LEU A 79 -3.54 -4.54 4.40
CA LEU A 79 -2.48 -3.83 5.10
C LEU A 79 -2.63 -2.31 4.94
N VAL A 80 -2.70 -1.80 3.72
CA VAL A 80 -2.76 -0.35 3.49
C VAL A 80 -4.08 0.26 3.98
N THR A 81 -5.19 -0.48 3.89
CA THR A 81 -6.50 -0.03 4.41
C THR A 81 -6.48 0.06 5.94
N ALA A 82 -5.96 -0.95 6.63
CA ALA A 82 -5.88 -0.94 8.08
C ALA A 82 -5.02 0.22 8.59
N MET A 83 -3.82 0.36 8.02
CA MET A 83 -2.83 1.30 8.54
C MET A 83 -3.18 2.75 8.19
N SER A 84 -3.80 3.01 7.04
CA SER A 84 -4.34 4.34 6.73
C SER A 84 -5.48 4.74 7.65
N ARG A 85 -6.35 3.80 8.06
CA ARG A 85 -7.38 4.05 9.07
C ARG A 85 -6.75 4.32 10.44
N LEU A 86 -5.72 3.57 10.83
CA LEU A 86 -4.99 3.79 12.08
C LEU A 86 -4.28 5.14 12.13
N ASP A 87 -3.70 5.60 11.02
CA ASP A 87 -3.01 6.91 10.94
C ASP A 87 -3.93 8.08 11.26
N ARG A 88 -5.24 7.96 11.00
CA ARG A 88 -6.24 8.98 11.39
C ARG A 88 -6.38 9.13 12.90
N PHE A 89 -6.14 8.06 13.66
CA PHE A 89 -6.21 8.05 15.12
C PHE A 89 -4.84 8.24 15.78
N SER A 90 -3.78 7.79 15.12
CA SER A 90 -2.40 7.91 15.57
C SER A 90 -1.55 8.47 14.42
N PRO A 91 -1.46 9.81 14.30
CA PRO A 91 -0.69 10.44 13.23
C PRO A 91 0.77 9.98 13.22
N GLY A 92 1.27 9.64 12.02
CA GLY A 92 2.66 9.23 11.81
C GLY A 92 2.85 7.73 11.61
N VAL A 93 1.78 6.94 11.68
CA VAL A 93 1.77 5.52 11.30
C VAL A 93 2.24 5.33 9.86
N LEU A 94 1.70 6.10 8.90
CA LEU A 94 2.11 6.01 7.50
C LEU A 94 3.58 6.45 7.32
N SER A 95 3.99 7.49 8.04
CA SER A 95 5.37 7.97 8.03
C SER A 95 6.36 6.91 8.56
N ASN A 96 5.96 6.15 9.57
CA ASN A 96 6.74 5.04 10.10
C ASN A 96 6.80 3.86 9.11
N MET A 97 5.65 3.45 8.57
CA MET A 97 5.59 2.41 7.54
C MET A 97 6.47 2.73 6.32
N ARG A 98 6.46 4.00 5.87
CA ARG A 98 7.33 4.47 4.79
C ARG A 98 8.80 4.27 5.16
N ARG A 99 9.21 4.73 6.34
CA ARG A 99 10.60 4.61 6.84
C ARG A 99 11.06 3.16 6.90
N GLN A 100 10.16 2.25 7.27
CA GLN A 100 10.41 0.81 7.36
C GLN A 100 10.33 0.11 5.99
N GLY A 101 9.91 0.79 4.93
CA GLY A 101 9.80 0.25 3.58
C GLY A 101 8.52 -0.51 3.28
N VAL A 102 7.57 -0.55 4.20
CA VAL A 102 6.28 -1.25 4.05
C VAL A 102 5.47 -0.64 2.90
N LEU A 103 5.36 0.69 2.83
CA LEU A 103 4.61 1.35 1.75
C LEU A 103 5.25 1.14 0.37
N ASN A 104 6.59 1.12 0.31
CA ASN A 104 7.31 0.82 -0.93
C ASN A 104 7.04 -0.61 -1.39
N ALA A 105 7.13 -1.58 -0.47
CA ALA A 105 6.87 -2.98 -0.77
C ALA A 105 5.44 -3.21 -1.28
N ILE A 106 4.45 -2.53 -0.69
CA ILE A 106 3.05 -2.57 -1.16
C ILE A 106 2.93 -1.97 -2.57
N ALA A 107 3.54 -0.82 -2.84
CA ALA A 107 3.47 -0.18 -4.16
C ALA A 107 4.14 -1.03 -5.26
N GLU A 108 5.31 -1.61 -4.96
CA GLU A 108 5.99 -2.56 -5.86
C GLU A 108 5.13 -3.80 -6.10
N ARG A 109 4.47 -4.33 -5.06
CA ARG A 109 3.63 -5.51 -5.20
C ARG A 109 2.37 -5.25 -6.02
N PHE A 110 1.70 -4.11 -5.83
CA PHE A 110 0.58 -3.72 -6.69
C PHE A 110 0.97 -3.60 -8.16
N LYS A 111 2.16 -3.04 -8.41
CA LYS A 111 2.73 -2.98 -9.76
C LYS A 111 3.02 -4.38 -10.30
N ALA A 112 3.67 -5.26 -9.54
CA ALA A 112 3.98 -6.62 -9.97
C ALA A 112 2.72 -7.43 -10.32
N LEU A 113 1.72 -7.42 -9.43
CA LEU A 113 0.43 -8.10 -9.62
C LEU A 113 -0.35 -7.55 -10.80
N SER A 114 -0.11 -6.31 -11.18
CA SER A 114 -0.68 -5.73 -12.39
C SER A 114 -0.09 -6.39 -13.64
N PHE A 115 1.20 -6.70 -13.67
CA PHE A 115 1.84 -7.31 -14.84
C PHE A 115 1.66 -8.83 -14.94
N GLU A 116 1.13 -9.49 -13.90
CA GLU A 116 0.85 -10.92 -13.94
C GLU A 116 -0.44 -11.19 -14.75
N PRO A 117 -0.38 -12.00 -15.83
CA PRO A 117 -1.59 -12.51 -16.45
C PRO A 117 -2.31 -13.43 -15.46
N VAL A 118 -3.59 -13.16 -15.20
CA VAL A 118 -4.45 -14.11 -14.48
C VAL A 118 -4.51 -15.38 -15.31
N MET A 119 -3.88 -16.46 -14.83
CA MET A 119 -3.97 -17.79 -15.43
C MET A 119 -5.36 -18.39 -15.23
#